data_AF-A0AAD9BR96-F1
#
_entry.id   AF-A0AAD9BR96-F1
#
_cell.length_a   1.000
_cell.length_b   1.000
_cell.length_c   1.000
_cell.angle_alpha   90.00
_cell.angle_beta   90.00
_cell.angle_gamma   90.00
#
_symmetry.space_group_name_H-M   'P 1'
#
loop_
_entity.id
_entity.type
_entity.pdbx_description
1 polymer ?
#
loop_
_entity_poly.entity_id
_entity_poly.type
_entity_poly.pdbx_seq_one_letter_code
_entity_poly.pdbx_strand_id
1 'polypeptide(L)'
;MGLTHVALYLPFVIDELLFVVTAITQIMLLTDPEVESSLLISSDEGATYQKYRLNFYILSLLFHPEQEDWILAYSHDQKLYSSVEFGRRWQVVHERVAPNRFYWSKMGLDKEPGLIHLETSISEGHANKGKPFPGYIDPNSLVVQDEYVFVQVSAAGRPIYYVSAKRDVFTPMKLPKYTLPKDLHVISTDENRVVAAVQEWNQNETYNLYVSDTSGVYYTLALENVVSSMGHEGNVMVDLYEVAGIKGMFLANRKMDSQVKTHITYNRGRDWSLLQAPGKDLRGNSIHCELPYCSLHLHLHVSANPYTSGNIASRDSAPGIIVASGTIGAELTSTNVSVYVASDAGNTWRQIFDEEYAVLYLDQGGALVAIKHTPLPIRHLWLSFDEGQQWKKYSFTNTPLFVDGVLGEPGEETLIMTIFGHVSHRSEWQLVKIDFRSIFNRRCKEEDYQTWHLHNQGKSCLMGVKRIYRKLKPSSRCVMGKTYSVSMTSGPCDCTEADFE
;
A
#
# COMPACT_ATOMS: atom_id res chain seq x y z
N MET A 1 -0.99 -18.75 -0.24
CA MET A 1 0.42 -18.74 0.16
C MET A 1 1.02 -17.46 -0.37
N GLY A 2 0.96 -16.41 0.44
CA GLY A 2 1.49 -15.11 0.12
C GLY A 2 2.02 -14.58 1.43
N LEU A 3 3.21 -15.05 1.81
CA LEU A 3 4.00 -14.38 2.82
C LEU A 3 4.36 -13.03 2.20
N THR A 4 3.61 -11.99 2.55
CA THR A 4 4.15 -10.64 2.50
C THR A 4 5.29 -10.63 3.51
N HIS A 5 6.48 -10.98 3.02
CA HIS A 5 7.72 -10.59 3.67
C HIS A 5 7.64 -9.07 3.78
N VAL A 6 7.25 -8.58 4.96
CA VAL A 6 7.50 -7.21 5.37
C VAL A 6 9.01 -7.11 5.54
N ALA A 7 9.73 -7.11 4.42
CA ALA A 7 10.95 -6.36 4.37
C ALA A 7 10.51 -4.93 4.69
N LEU A 8 11.02 -4.42 5.81
CA LEU A 8 10.94 -3.00 6.12
C LEU A 8 11.78 -2.29 5.05
N TYR A 9 11.21 -2.12 3.86
CA TYR A 9 11.74 -1.25 2.81
C TYR A 9 11.41 0.18 3.21
N LEU A 10 12.19 0.67 4.17
CA LEU A 10 12.18 2.06 4.56
C LEU A 10 13.52 2.64 4.15
N PRO A 11 13.63 3.24 2.95
CA PRO A 11 14.76 4.10 2.68
C PRO A 11 14.61 5.34 3.57
N PHE A 12 15.22 5.32 4.76
CA PHE A 12 15.52 6.54 5.48
C PHE A 12 16.99 6.83 5.37
N VAL A 13 17.28 8.03 4.88
CA VAL A 13 18.52 8.73 5.11
C VAL A 13 18.43 9.30 6.53
N ILE A 14 19.01 8.62 7.52
CA ILE A 14 19.37 9.27 8.79
C ILE A 14 20.75 9.86 8.58
N ASP A 15 20.88 10.89 7.74
CA ASP A 15 22.10 11.62 7.33
C ASP A 15 23.40 10.85 7.01
N GLU A 16 23.56 9.55 7.31
CA GLU A 16 24.80 8.79 7.13
C GLU A 16 24.57 7.26 7.04
N LEU A 17 23.34 6.72 7.26
CA LEU A 17 23.08 5.27 7.30
C LEU A 17 21.77 4.83 6.64
N LEU A 18 21.84 4.07 5.53
CA LEU A 18 20.70 3.32 4.98
C LEU A 18 20.60 1.96 5.69
N PHE A 19 19.50 1.73 6.42
CA PHE A 19 19.19 0.45 7.05
C PHE A 19 18.39 -0.44 6.09
N VAL A 20 18.90 -1.64 5.80
CA VAL A 20 18.11 -2.67 5.13
C VAL A 20 18.17 -3.98 5.90
N VAL A 21 17.00 -4.45 6.33
CA VAL A 21 16.80 -5.75 6.98
C VAL A 21 16.01 -6.62 6.02
N THR A 22 16.62 -7.71 5.56
CA THR A 22 16.09 -8.57 4.50
C THR A 22 15.66 -9.93 5.01
N ALA A 23 16.36 -10.43 6.02
CA ALA A 23 16.11 -11.69 6.70
C ALA A 23 16.22 -11.47 8.21
N ILE A 24 15.59 -12.33 9.01
CA ILE A 24 15.53 -12.21 10.48
C ILE A 24 16.93 -12.02 11.11
N THR A 25 18.00 -12.46 10.44
CA THR A 25 19.38 -12.45 10.95
C THR A 25 20.38 -11.55 10.20
N GLN A 26 20.08 -11.12 8.97
CA GLN A 26 21.02 -10.33 8.15
C GLN A 26 20.65 -8.84 8.15
N ILE A 27 21.64 -8.00 8.46
CA ILE A 27 21.50 -6.53 8.49
C ILE A 27 22.57 -5.92 7.58
N MET A 28 22.14 -5.03 6.70
CA MET A 28 23.02 -4.23 5.85
C MET A 28 22.89 -2.75 6.24
N LEU A 29 24.04 -2.12 6.47
CA LEU A 29 24.15 -0.69 6.72
C LEU A 29 25.07 -0.05 5.66
N LEU A 30 24.61 1.00 5.00
CA LEU A 30 25.48 1.80 4.12
C LEU A 30 26.08 2.95 4.91
N THR A 31 27.36 3.25 4.70
CA THR A 31 27.99 4.45 5.27
C THR A 31 27.84 5.65 4.34
N ASP A 32 27.95 6.85 4.91
CA ASP A 32 27.93 8.09 4.14
C ASP A 32 28.97 8.09 3.02
N PRO A 33 28.55 8.23 1.75
CA PRO A 33 29.48 8.33 0.62
C PRO A 33 30.46 9.51 0.72
N GLU A 34 30.13 10.60 1.44
CA GLU A 34 31.03 11.74 1.63
C GLU A 34 32.22 11.43 2.54
N VAL A 35 32.06 10.49 3.49
CA VAL A 35 33.11 10.09 4.44
C VAL A 35 33.90 8.89 3.92
N GLU A 36 33.21 7.79 3.63
CA GLU A 36 33.80 6.58 3.06
C GLU A 36 32.70 5.73 2.43
N SER A 37 32.80 5.43 1.14
CA SER A 37 31.85 4.52 0.50
C SER A 37 32.12 3.07 0.93
N SER A 38 31.33 2.59 1.89
CA SER A 38 31.45 1.26 2.47
C SER A 38 30.09 0.71 2.87
N LEU A 39 30.08 -0.60 3.09
CA LEU A 39 28.90 -1.37 3.43
C LEU A 39 29.26 -2.26 4.62
N LEU A 40 28.48 -2.15 5.69
CA LEU A 40 28.63 -2.94 6.91
C LEU A 40 27.56 -4.03 6.89
N ILE A 41 28.00 -5.29 6.88
CA ILE A 41 27.10 -6.45 6.90
C ILE A 41 27.23 -7.14 8.24
N SER A 42 26.09 -7.38 8.86
CA SER A 42 25.92 -8.31 9.97
C SER A 42 25.14 -9.53 9.49
N SER A 43 25.56 -10.71 9.94
CA SER A 43 24.81 -11.96 9.78
C SER A 43 24.27 -12.51 11.11
N ASP A 44 24.35 -11.72 12.18
CA ASP A 44 24.04 -12.09 13.56
C ASP A 44 23.22 -11.01 14.28
N GLU A 45 22.22 -10.45 13.58
CA GLU A 45 21.26 -9.46 14.15
C GLU A 45 21.92 -8.18 14.69
N GLY A 46 23.10 -7.83 14.16
CA GLY A 46 23.83 -6.62 14.48
C GLY A 46 24.82 -6.80 15.61
N ALA A 47 25.10 -8.03 16.05
CA ALA A 47 26.11 -8.28 17.07
C ALA A 47 27.53 -8.07 16.53
N THR A 48 27.81 -8.42 15.27
CA THR A 48 29.10 -8.17 14.61
C THR A 48 28.92 -7.63 13.20
N TYR A 49 29.71 -6.62 12.85
CA TYR A 49 29.69 -6.03 11.51
C TYR A 49 31.02 -6.27 10.80
N GLN A 50 30.91 -6.77 9.57
CA GLN A 50 32.01 -6.87 8.62
C GLN A 50 31.93 -5.72 7.63
N LYS A 51 33.04 -4.99 7.48
CA LYS A 51 33.12 -3.84 6.56
C LYS A 51 33.62 -4.26 5.19
N TYR A 52 32.87 -3.89 4.16
CA TYR A 52 33.17 -4.08 2.75
C TYR A 52 33.30 -2.71 2.08
N ARG A 53 34.44 -2.44 1.46
CA ARG A 53 34.65 -1.18 0.74
C ARG A 53 34.03 -1.24 -0.64
N LEU A 54 33.37 -0.16 -1.04
CA LEU A 54 32.78 -0.01 -2.36
C LEU A 54 33.66 0.89 -3.21
N ASN A 55 33.70 0.62 -4.50
CA ASN A 55 34.36 1.45 -5.51
C ASN A 55 33.38 2.32 -6.32
N PHE A 56 32.12 2.39 -5.89
CA PHE A 56 31.05 3.17 -6.50
C PHE A 56 30.05 3.61 -5.43
N TYR A 57 29.25 4.63 -5.75
CA TYR A 57 28.26 5.20 -4.84
C TYR A 57 26.88 4.62 -5.12
N ILE A 58 26.24 4.05 -4.10
CA ILE A 58 24.90 3.48 -4.17
C ILE A 58 23.87 4.60 -3.95
N LEU A 59 22.98 4.80 -4.91
CA LEU A 59 21.82 5.70 -4.79
C LEU A 59 20.55 4.96 -4.37
N SER A 60 20.38 3.72 -4.83
CA SER A 60 19.20 2.92 -4.57
C SER A 60 19.55 1.44 -4.57
N LEU A 61 18.86 0.67 -3.72
CA LEU A 61 18.98 -0.78 -3.61
C LEU A 61 17.64 -1.45 -3.89
N LEU A 62 17.67 -2.57 -4.59
CA LEU A 62 16.51 -3.43 -4.81
C LEU A 62 16.89 -4.88 -4.51
N PHE A 63 16.28 -5.43 -3.47
CA PHE A 63 16.50 -6.80 -3.03
C PHE A 63 15.59 -7.75 -3.80
N HIS A 64 16.06 -8.97 -4.03
CA HIS A 64 15.24 -9.99 -4.67
C HIS A 64 14.12 -10.44 -3.71
N PRO A 65 12.86 -10.56 -4.17
CA PRO A 65 11.73 -10.85 -3.28
C PRO A 65 11.80 -12.21 -2.57
N GLU A 66 12.46 -13.21 -3.19
CA GLU A 66 12.56 -14.58 -2.66
C GLU A 66 13.99 -15.03 -2.33
N GLN A 67 15.02 -14.32 -2.79
CA GLN A 67 16.43 -14.74 -2.67
C GLN A 67 17.14 -13.72 -1.78
N GLU A 68 17.32 -14.07 -0.51
CA GLU A 68 17.76 -13.13 0.53
C GLU A 68 19.14 -12.50 0.23
N ASP A 69 20.04 -13.26 -0.41
CA ASP A 69 21.40 -12.81 -0.72
C ASP A 69 21.51 -11.99 -2.04
N TRP A 70 20.42 -11.83 -2.80
CA TRP A 70 20.46 -11.22 -4.13
C TRP A 70 20.01 -9.75 -4.10
N ILE A 71 20.86 -8.87 -4.62
CA ILE A 71 20.69 -7.42 -4.53
C ILE A 71 21.09 -6.76 -5.84
N LEU A 72 20.30 -5.79 -6.28
CA LEU A 72 20.69 -4.79 -7.29
C LEU A 72 21.01 -3.47 -6.62
N ALA A 73 22.09 -2.83 -7.06
CA ALA A 73 22.45 -1.49 -6.65
C ALA A 73 22.51 -0.56 -7.87
N TYR A 74 21.72 0.50 -7.82
CA TYR A 74 21.80 1.59 -8.78
C TYR A 74 22.75 2.66 -8.26
N SER A 75 23.63 3.12 -9.14
CA SER A 75 24.75 3.98 -8.79
C SER A 75 24.62 5.39 -9.35
N HIS A 76 25.38 6.33 -8.77
CA HIS A 76 25.37 7.74 -9.20
C HIS A 76 25.82 7.93 -10.66
N ASP A 77 26.69 7.06 -11.17
CA ASP A 77 27.14 7.04 -12.57
C ASP A 77 26.20 6.29 -13.52
N GLN A 78 24.93 6.11 -13.12
CA GLN A 78 23.88 5.45 -13.92
C GLN A 78 24.21 3.99 -14.29
N LYS A 79 25.00 3.30 -13.46
CA LYS A 79 25.28 1.87 -13.63
C LYS A 79 24.43 1.04 -12.68
N LEU A 80 24.03 -0.13 -13.14
CA LEU A 80 23.37 -1.14 -12.32
C LEU A 80 24.38 -2.22 -11.98
N TYR A 81 24.54 -2.48 -10.69
CA TYR A 81 25.37 -3.57 -10.17
C TYR A 81 24.48 -4.67 -9.59
N SER A 82 24.92 -5.91 -9.67
CA SER A 82 24.31 -7.04 -8.99
C SER A 82 25.27 -7.67 -7.99
N SER A 83 24.70 -8.15 -6.89
CA SER A 83 25.37 -9.00 -5.91
C SER A 83 24.50 -10.22 -5.65
N VAL A 84 25.12 -11.39 -5.61
CA VAL A 84 24.48 -12.66 -5.20
C VAL A 84 25.02 -13.17 -3.86
N GLU A 85 25.82 -12.34 -3.18
CA GLU A 85 26.46 -12.63 -1.89
C GLU A 85 26.17 -11.48 -0.90
N PHE A 86 24.94 -10.98 -0.90
CA PHE A 86 24.45 -9.95 0.02
C PHE A 86 25.31 -8.67 0.05
N GLY A 87 25.81 -8.23 -1.09
CA GLY A 87 26.61 -6.99 -1.22
C GLY A 87 28.10 -7.15 -0.91
N ARG A 88 28.58 -8.37 -0.63
CA ARG A 88 30.02 -8.63 -0.40
C ARG A 88 30.87 -8.48 -1.66
N ARG A 89 30.28 -8.81 -2.82
CA ARG A 89 30.89 -8.68 -4.15
C ARG A 89 29.88 -8.14 -5.13
N TRP A 90 30.33 -7.23 -5.99
CA TRP A 90 29.49 -6.57 -6.98
C TRP A 90 29.98 -6.84 -8.39
N GLN A 91 29.05 -7.04 -9.32
CA GLN A 91 29.29 -7.18 -10.74
C GLN A 91 28.47 -6.13 -11.50
N VAL A 92 29.05 -5.51 -12.52
CA VAL A 92 28.30 -4.56 -13.36
C VAL A 92 27.35 -5.36 -14.25
N VAL A 93 26.05 -5.06 -14.15
CA VAL A 93 25.00 -5.62 -15.00
C VAL A 93 24.92 -4.83 -16.31
N HIS A 94 24.76 -3.51 -16.20
CA HIS A 94 24.63 -2.63 -17.35
C HIS A 94 25.01 -1.19 -17.00
N GLU A 95 25.46 -0.43 -18.00
CA GLU A 95 25.76 1.01 -17.89
C GLU A 95 24.65 1.85 -18.54
N ARG A 96 24.42 3.08 -18.08
CA ARG A 96 23.36 3.97 -18.62
C ARG A 96 21.94 3.42 -18.40
N VAL A 97 21.67 2.92 -17.21
CA VAL A 97 20.34 2.46 -16.78
C VAL A 97 19.49 3.66 -16.38
N ALA A 98 18.22 3.68 -16.79
CA ALA A 98 17.29 4.73 -16.40
C ALA A 98 16.97 4.64 -14.89
N PRO A 99 16.90 5.77 -14.17
CA PRO A 99 16.61 5.78 -12.73
C PRO A 99 15.31 5.07 -12.42
N ASN A 100 15.30 4.20 -11.40
CA ASN A 100 14.12 3.46 -10.92
C ASN A 100 13.38 2.61 -11.98
N ARG A 101 14.03 2.26 -13.10
CA ARG A 101 13.46 1.43 -14.18
C ARG A 101 14.21 0.12 -14.33
N PHE A 102 14.39 -0.59 -13.22
CA PHE A 102 14.99 -1.91 -13.16
C PHE A 102 14.20 -2.80 -12.21
N TYR A 103 13.94 -4.03 -12.62
CA TYR A 103 13.04 -4.96 -11.93
C TYR A 103 13.62 -6.38 -11.96
N TRP A 104 13.44 -7.10 -10.85
CA TRP A 104 13.69 -8.53 -10.79
C TRP A 104 12.66 -9.30 -11.60
N SER A 105 13.07 -10.44 -12.15
CA SER A 105 12.15 -11.42 -12.70
C SER A 105 11.21 -12.00 -11.65
N LYS A 106 10.03 -12.43 -12.09
CA LYS A 106 9.05 -13.13 -11.26
C LYS A 106 9.29 -14.64 -11.38
N MET A 107 9.63 -15.28 -10.26
CA MET A 107 9.87 -16.73 -10.21
C MET A 107 8.62 -17.50 -10.66
N GLY A 108 8.83 -18.53 -11.48
CA GLY A 108 7.76 -19.36 -12.05
C GLY A 108 7.08 -18.79 -13.29
N LEU A 109 7.28 -17.51 -13.62
CA LEU A 109 6.80 -16.90 -14.86
C LEU A 109 7.94 -16.68 -15.87
N ASP A 110 9.00 -16.03 -15.39
CA ASP A 110 10.18 -15.78 -16.20
C ASP A 110 11.02 -17.06 -16.35
N LYS A 111 11.69 -17.19 -17.50
CA LYS A 111 12.45 -18.40 -17.85
C LYS A 111 13.60 -18.69 -16.87
N GLU A 112 14.16 -17.64 -16.29
CA GLU A 112 15.32 -17.70 -15.42
C GLU A 112 15.09 -16.80 -14.20
N PRO A 113 15.37 -17.28 -12.97
CA PRO A 113 15.15 -16.51 -11.74
C PRO A 113 16.11 -15.33 -11.58
N GLY A 114 17.23 -15.32 -12.33
CA GLY A 114 18.22 -14.22 -12.32
C GLY A 114 18.02 -13.19 -13.43
N LEU A 115 16.90 -13.24 -14.16
CA LEU A 115 16.64 -12.31 -15.24
C LEU A 115 16.30 -10.92 -14.65
N ILE A 116 16.89 -9.88 -15.24
CA ILE A 116 16.70 -8.49 -14.82
C ILE A 116 16.08 -7.73 -15.99
N HIS A 117 14.89 -7.17 -15.77
CA HIS A 117 14.28 -6.25 -16.72
C HIS A 117 14.81 -4.85 -16.44
N LEU A 118 15.35 -4.18 -17.44
CA LEU A 118 15.90 -2.83 -17.27
C LEU A 118 15.64 -1.96 -18.50
N GLU A 119 15.55 -0.66 -18.27
CA GLU A 119 15.49 0.36 -19.31
C GLU A 119 16.84 1.09 -19.40
N THR A 120 17.36 1.29 -20.61
CA THR A 120 18.67 1.91 -20.85
C THR A 120 18.55 3.14 -21.72
N SER A 121 19.29 4.19 -21.39
CA SER A 121 19.41 5.36 -22.26
C SER A 121 20.42 5.08 -23.38
N ILE A 122 19.92 4.90 -24.60
CA ILE A 122 20.77 4.76 -25.80
C ILE A 122 20.81 6.10 -26.50
N SER A 123 22.00 6.65 -26.72
CA SER A 123 22.22 7.81 -27.60
C SER A 123 21.76 7.49 -29.03
N GLU A 124 21.04 8.40 -29.66
CA GLU A 124 20.22 8.30 -30.90
C GLU A 124 20.85 7.63 -32.16
N GLY A 125 22.09 7.12 -32.11
CA GLY A 125 22.80 6.54 -33.26
C GLY A 125 22.97 5.01 -33.32
N HIS A 126 22.70 4.24 -32.25
CA HIS A 126 23.08 2.81 -32.19
C HIS A 126 21.92 1.80 -32.23
N ALA A 127 20.66 2.24 -32.19
CA ALA A 127 19.51 1.35 -32.08
C ALA A 127 18.90 1.00 -33.46
N ASN A 128 19.63 0.35 -34.38
CA ASN A 128 19.12 0.13 -35.74
C ASN A 128 19.26 -1.28 -36.34
N LYS A 129 19.23 -2.35 -35.54
CA LYS A 129 18.90 -3.70 -36.02
C LYS A 129 18.05 -4.47 -35.00
N GLY A 130 16.80 -4.81 -35.37
CA GLY A 130 15.93 -5.72 -34.60
C GLY A 130 14.99 -5.06 -33.57
N LYS A 131 14.47 -3.85 -33.81
CA LYS A 131 13.58 -3.18 -32.85
C LYS A 131 12.32 -4.03 -32.56
N PRO A 132 11.99 -4.32 -31.29
CA PRO A 132 10.76 -5.03 -30.93
C PRO A 132 9.49 -4.19 -31.15
N PHE A 133 9.62 -2.87 -31.31
CA PHE A 133 8.51 -1.93 -31.50
C PHE A 133 8.67 -1.08 -32.77
N PRO A 134 7.57 -0.62 -33.38
CA PRO A 134 7.60 0.19 -34.60
C PRO A 134 8.01 1.66 -34.38
N GLY A 135 8.20 2.11 -33.13
CA GLY A 135 8.52 3.49 -32.77
C GLY A 135 9.72 3.63 -31.83
N TYR A 136 9.84 4.81 -31.22
CA TYR A 136 10.83 5.08 -30.16
C TYR A 136 10.20 4.80 -28.80
N ILE A 137 10.91 4.09 -27.92
CA ILE A 137 10.45 3.83 -26.55
C ILE A 137 10.67 5.12 -25.76
N ASP A 138 9.60 5.66 -25.19
CA ASP A 138 9.69 6.89 -24.40
C ASP A 138 10.50 6.62 -23.12
N PRO A 139 11.36 7.57 -22.70
CA PRO A 139 12.20 7.38 -21.53
C PRO A 139 11.33 7.28 -20.27
N ASN A 140 11.78 6.47 -19.31
CA ASN A 140 11.09 6.18 -18.06
C ASN A 140 9.69 5.56 -18.27
N SER A 141 9.53 4.71 -19.28
CA SER A 141 8.24 4.10 -19.60
C SER A 141 8.10 2.64 -19.16
N LEU A 142 9.21 1.95 -18.84
CA LEU A 142 9.15 0.55 -18.45
C LEU A 142 8.49 0.36 -17.07
N VAL A 143 7.41 -0.41 -17.04
CA VAL A 143 6.76 -0.86 -15.81
C VAL A 143 6.63 -2.38 -15.85
N VAL A 144 7.19 -3.07 -14.85
CA VAL A 144 7.03 -4.52 -14.69
C VAL A 144 6.30 -4.75 -13.38
N GLN A 145 5.07 -5.25 -13.45
CA GLN A 145 4.24 -5.50 -12.28
C GLN A 145 3.51 -6.83 -12.45
N ASP A 146 3.71 -7.74 -11.49
CA ASP A 146 3.22 -9.11 -11.54
C ASP A 146 3.53 -9.83 -12.86
N GLU A 147 2.48 -10.24 -13.58
CA GLU A 147 2.58 -10.93 -14.86
C GLU A 147 2.61 -9.98 -16.07
N TYR A 148 2.45 -8.67 -15.84
CA TYR A 148 2.36 -7.66 -16.89
C TYR A 148 3.67 -6.87 -17.05
N VAL A 149 3.97 -6.53 -18.30
CA VAL A 149 5.03 -5.59 -18.67
C VAL A 149 4.41 -4.51 -19.54
N PHE A 150 4.64 -3.25 -19.19
CA PHE A 150 4.14 -2.10 -19.93
C PHE A 150 5.30 -1.27 -20.47
N VAL A 151 5.11 -0.73 -21.67
CA VAL A 151 6.06 0.15 -22.35
C VAL A 151 5.29 1.21 -23.12
N GLN A 152 5.77 2.46 -23.09
CA GLN A 152 5.24 3.54 -23.90
C GLN A 152 6.12 3.76 -25.12
N VAL A 153 5.50 3.81 -26.29
CA VAL A 153 6.19 3.97 -27.57
C VAL A 153 5.59 5.14 -28.32
N SER A 154 6.38 6.18 -28.59
CA SER A 154 5.99 7.27 -29.46
C SER A 154 6.21 6.91 -30.93
N ALA A 155 5.12 6.94 -31.71
CA ALA A 155 5.13 6.73 -33.15
C ALA A 155 4.41 7.89 -33.84
N ALA A 156 5.08 8.57 -34.78
CA ALA A 156 4.54 9.73 -35.50
C ALA A 156 3.97 10.84 -34.57
N GLY A 157 4.63 11.07 -33.43
CA GLY A 157 4.24 12.11 -32.45
C GLY A 157 3.04 11.74 -31.57
N ARG A 158 2.57 10.49 -31.60
CA ARG A 158 1.52 9.99 -30.70
C ARG A 158 2.07 8.90 -29.78
N PRO A 159 1.82 8.98 -28.47
CA PRO A 159 2.18 7.91 -27.55
C PRO A 159 1.24 6.72 -27.74
N ILE A 160 1.81 5.53 -27.83
CA ILE A 160 1.10 4.24 -27.89
C ILE A 160 1.60 3.40 -26.72
N TYR A 161 0.68 2.98 -25.86
CA TYR A 161 0.99 2.12 -24.72
C TYR A 161 0.88 0.65 -25.15
N TYR A 162 1.91 -0.13 -24.84
CA TYR A 162 1.97 -1.57 -25.10
C TYR A 162 1.95 -2.33 -23.78
N VAL A 163 1.30 -3.49 -23.79
CA VAL A 163 1.24 -4.44 -22.70
C VAL A 163 1.72 -5.81 -23.17
N SER A 164 2.42 -6.53 -22.31
CA SER A 164 2.74 -7.95 -22.45
C SER A 164 2.26 -8.66 -21.19
N ALA A 165 1.24 -9.51 -21.32
CA ALA A 165 0.79 -10.39 -20.25
C ALA A 165 1.55 -11.70 -20.30
N LYS A 166 1.99 -12.21 -19.15
CA LYS A 166 2.71 -13.48 -19.00
C LYS A 166 3.95 -13.60 -19.90
N ARG A 167 4.61 -12.48 -20.16
CA ARG A 167 5.80 -12.37 -21.03
C ARG A 167 5.54 -12.81 -22.48
N ASP A 168 4.31 -12.70 -22.94
CA ASP A 168 3.93 -12.94 -24.34
C ASP A 168 4.25 -11.71 -25.23
N VAL A 169 3.87 -11.74 -26.50
CA VAL A 169 4.10 -10.66 -27.45
C VAL A 169 3.44 -9.36 -26.99
N PHE A 170 4.18 -8.26 -27.07
CA PHE A 170 3.66 -6.94 -26.77
C PHE A 170 2.50 -6.57 -27.72
N THR A 171 1.37 -6.20 -27.13
CA THR A 171 0.15 -5.82 -27.83
C THR A 171 -0.23 -4.39 -27.45
N PRO A 172 -0.64 -3.53 -28.41
CA PRO A 172 -1.02 -2.16 -28.09
C PRO A 172 -2.34 -2.13 -27.32
N MET A 173 -2.35 -1.41 -26.21
CA MET A 173 -3.52 -1.19 -25.36
C MET A 173 -4.65 -0.52 -26.14
N LYS A 174 -5.88 -0.95 -25.89
CA LYS A 174 -7.10 -0.50 -26.53
C LYS A 174 -7.96 0.25 -25.53
N LEU A 175 -7.71 1.56 -25.45
CA LEU A 175 -8.60 2.52 -24.78
C LEU A 175 -9.80 2.85 -25.69
N PRO A 176 -10.92 3.35 -25.14
CA PRO A 176 -12.05 3.82 -25.94
C PRO A 176 -11.63 4.83 -27.03
N LYS A 177 -12.24 4.73 -28.22
CA LYS A 177 -11.78 5.43 -29.43
C LYS A 177 -11.66 6.95 -29.32
N TYR A 178 -12.43 7.55 -28.42
CA TYR A 178 -12.51 9.01 -28.25
C TYR A 178 -11.64 9.52 -27.10
N THR A 179 -11.02 8.62 -26.33
CA THR A 179 -10.08 8.96 -25.26
C THR A 179 -8.75 9.37 -25.87
N LEU A 180 -8.31 10.59 -25.57
CA LEU A 180 -6.99 11.10 -25.95
C LEU A 180 -6.11 11.18 -24.70
N PRO A 181 -5.35 10.11 -24.40
CA PRO A 181 -4.53 10.05 -23.19
C PRO A 181 -3.37 11.05 -23.30
N LYS A 182 -3.28 11.94 -22.32
CA LYS A 182 -2.12 12.80 -22.08
C LYS A 182 -1.06 12.05 -21.27
N ASP A 183 -1.50 11.31 -20.25
CA ASP A 183 -0.66 10.49 -19.39
C ASP A 183 -1.42 9.23 -18.92
N LEU A 184 -0.69 8.17 -18.58
CA LEU A 184 -1.23 6.89 -18.13
C LEU A 184 -0.37 6.30 -17.00
N HIS A 185 -1.02 5.95 -15.90
CA HIS A 185 -0.40 5.26 -14.77
C HIS A 185 -1.07 3.91 -14.52
N VAL A 186 -0.26 2.88 -14.33
CA VAL A 186 -0.73 1.57 -13.85
C VAL A 186 -0.84 1.64 -12.33
N ILE A 187 -2.03 1.38 -11.79
CA ILE A 187 -2.31 1.50 -10.36
C ILE A 187 -2.23 0.14 -9.66
N SER A 188 -2.86 -0.88 -10.24
CA SER A 188 -2.89 -2.22 -9.66
C SER A 188 -2.97 -3.27 -10.78
N THR A 189 -2.32 -4.42 -10.58
CA THR A 189 -2.36 -5.58 -11.48
C THR A 189 -2.95 -6.83 -10.81
N ASP A 190 -3.65 -6.63 -9.69
CA ASP A 190 -4.16 -7.69 -8.84
C ASP A 190 -5.24 -8.56 -9.53
N GLU A 191 -5.20 -9.87 -9.25
CA GLU A 191 -6.14 -10.88 -9.78
C GLU A 191 -6.23 -10.91 -11.32
N ASN A 192 -5.07 -10.77 -12.00
CA ASN A 192 -4.90 -10.89 -13.45
C ASN A 192 -5.76 -9.89 -14.24
N ARG A 193 -5.86 -8.65 -13.75
CA ARG A 193 -6.44 -7.51 -14.48
C ARG A 193 -5.66 -6.25 -14.11
N VAL A 194 -5.69 -5.27 -15.00
CA VAL A 194 -4.96 -4.01 -14.84
C VAL A 194 -5.95 -2.90 -14.53
N VAL A 195 -5.74 -2.19 -13.44
CA VAL A 195 -6.40 -0.91 -13.14
C VAL A 195 -5.43 0.19 -13.56
N ALA A 196 -5.83 0.99 -14.53
CA ALA A 196 -5.05 2.10 -15.06
C ALA A 196 -5.76 3.43 -14.83
N ALA A 197 -5.02 4.45 -14.43
CA ALA A 197 -5.49 5.83 -14.37
C ALA A 197 -4.99 6.57 -15.62
N VAL A 198 -5.91 7.17 -16.37
CA VAL A 198 -5.60 7.91 -17.60
C VAL A 198 -6.05 9.35 -17.44
N GLN A 199 -5.14 10.29 -17.63
CA GLN A 199 -5.48 11.71 -17.72
C GLN A 199 -5.76 12.05 -19.19
N GLU A 200 -6.95 12.56 -19.46
CA GLU A 200 -7.31 13.05 -20.79
C GLU A 200 -6.81 14.49 -21.01
N TRP A 201 -6.62 14.89 -22.27
CA TRP A 201 -6.06 16.21 -22.62
C TRP A 201 -6.89 17.41 -22.16
N ASN A 202 -8.20 17.21 -21.98
CA ASN A 202 -9.15 18.21 -21.52
C ASN A 202 -9.26 18.29 -19.99
N GLN A 203 -8.62 17.37 -19.26
CA GLN A 203 -8.65 17.30 -17.81
C GLN A 203 -7.38 17.95 -17.22
N ASN A 204 -7.59 18.68 -16.12
CA ASN A 204 -6.52 19.16 -15.25
C ASN A 204 -6.84 18.66 -13.84
N GLU A 205 -5.84 18.10 -13.15
CA GLU A 205 -5.94 17.59 -11.77
C GLU A 205 -6.87 16.39 -11.56
N THR A 206 -7.45 15.83 -12.64
CA THR A 206 -8.27 14.62 -12.57
C THR A 206 -7.78 13.53 -13.52
N TYR A 207 -8.10 12.30 -13.17
CA TYR A 207 -7.84 11.08 -13.94
C TYR A 207 -9.12 10.26 -14.08
N ASN A 208 -9.25 9.54 -15.19
CA ASN A 208 -10.27 8.52 -15.39
C ASN A 208 -9.67 7.15 -15.10
N LEU A 209 -10.35 6.33 -14.31
CA LEU A 209 -9.96 4.95 -14.03
C LEU A 209 -10.52 4.03 -15.10
N TYR A 210 -9.67 3.15 -15.58
CA TYR A 210 -9.98 2.11 -16.54
C TYR A 210 -9.57 0.75 -16.00
N VAL A 211 -10.38 -0.26 -16.30
CA VAL A 211 -10.11 -1.65 -15.91
C VAL A 211 -9.92 -2.47 -17.18
N SER A 212 -8.91 -3.32 -17.19
CA SER A 212 -8.62 -4.18 -18.31
C SER A 212 -9.34 -5.54 -18.24
N ASP A 213 -9.39 -6.20 -19.38
CA ASP A 213 -9.55 -7.64 -19.47
C ASP A 213 -8.31 -8.39 -18.94
N THR A 214 -8.36 -9.72 -18.90
CA THR A 214 -7.24 -10.52 -18.36
C THR A 214 -5.97 -10.48 -19.19
N SER A 215 -6.08 -10.12 -20.48
CA SER A 215 -4.89 -9.91 -21.32
C SER A 215 -4.22 -8.55 -21.08
N GLY A 216 -4.88 -7.63 -20.36
CA GLY A 216 -4.38 -6.28 -20.16
C GLY A 216 -4.53 -5.37 -21.38
N VAL A 217 -5.24 -5.81 -22.43
CA VAL A 217 -5.30 -5.14 -23.73
C VAL A 217 -6.54 -4.26 -23.86
N TYR A 218 -7.72 -4.77 -23.48
CA TYR A 218 -8.99 -4.07 -23.68
C TYR A 218 -9.41 -3.39 -22.39
N TYR A 219 -9.62 -2.08 -22.44
CA TYR A 219 -9.95 -1.27 -21.26
C TYR A 219 -11.37 -0.72 -21.34
N THR A 220 -12.08 -0.83 -20.23
CA THR A 220 -13.41 -0.25 -20.01
C THR A 220 -13.32 0.84 -18.93
N LEU A 221 -14.16 1.88 -19.06
CA LEU A 221 -14.20 2.98 -18.10
C LEU A 221 -14.83 2.49 -16.80
N ALA A 222 -14.12 2.67 -15.69
CA ALA A 222 -14.57 2.29 -14.35
C ALA A 222 -15.04 3.49 -13.52
N LEU A 223 -14.30 4.60 -13.54
CA LEU A 223 -14.68 5.81 -12.80
C LEU A 223 -14.13 7.06 -13.47
N GLU A 224 -14.95 8.10 -13.62
CA GLU A 224 -14.52 9.39 -14.19
C GLU A 224 -14.12 10.38 -13.11
N ASN A 225 -13.19 11.28 -13.44
CA ASN A 225 -12.84 12.47 -12.64
C ASN A 225 -12.35 12.16 -11.22
N VAL A 226 -11.51 11.15 -11.06
CA VAL A 226 -10.81 10.87 -9.79
C VAL A 226 -9.79 11.95 -9.54
N VAL A 227 -9.74 12.46 -8.31
CA VAL A 227 -8.81 13.51 -7.88
C VAL A 227 -7.38 13.00 -7.98
N SER A 228 -6.47 13.87 -8.45
CA SER A 228 -5.03 13.65 -8.37
C SER A 228 -4.35 14.78 -7.63
N SER A 229 -3.27 14.45 -6.93
CA SER A 229 -2.39 15.37 -6.24
C SER A 229 -0.93 15.12 -6.63
N MET A 230 -0.07 16.11 -6.40
CA MET A 230 1.38 15.97 -6.60
C MET A 230 2.04 15.62 -5.27
N GLY A 231 2.78 14.53 -5.23
CA GLY A 231 3.61 14.14 -4.08
C GLY A 231 4.86 15.00 -3.94
N HIS A 232 5.58 14.82 -2.82
CA HIS A 232 6.78 15.61 -2.49
C HIS A 232 7.91 15.53 -3.52
N GLU A 233 7.99 14.43 -4.29
CA GLU A 233 8.99 14.22 -5.36
C GLU A 233 8.46 14.56 -6.76
N GLY A 234 7.27 15.15 -6.87
CA GLY A 234 6.62 15.41 -8.16
C GLY A 234 5.93 14.18 -8.77
N ASN A 235 5.86 13.06 -8.03
CA ASN A 235 5.08 11.88 -8.43
C ASN A 235 3.58 12.19 -8.35
N VAL A 236 2.83 11.86 -9.40
CA VAL A 236 1.38 12.00 -9.40
C VAL A 236 0.77 10.93 -8.51
N MET A 237 -0.08 11.33 -7.57
CA MET A 237 -0.84 10.44 -6.70
C MET A 237 -2.32 10.57 -7.04
N VAL A 238 -2.93 9.47 -7.46
CA VAL A 238 -4.36 9.39 -7.69
C VAL A 238 -5.04 9.00 -6.37
N ASP A 239 -6.09 9.73 -5.97
CA ASP A 239 -6.85 9.45 -4.74
C ASP A 239 -7.71 8.18 -4.90
N LEU A 240 -7.03 7.04 -4.95
CA LEU A 240 -7.58 5.70 -5.00
C LEU A 240 -6.91 4.85 -3.92
N TYR A 241 -7.71 4.14 -3.12
CA TYR A 241 -7.23 3.24 -2.09
C TYR A 241 -7.79 1.84 -2.32
N GLU A 242 -6.90 0.87 -2.54
CA GLU A 242 -7.23 -0.55 -2.59
C GLU A 242 -7.32 -1.10 -1.16
N VAL A 243 -8.44 -1.73 -0.80
CA VAL A 243 -8.64 -2.20 0.56
C VAL A 243 -7.99 -3.56 0.77
N ALA A 244 -6.99 -3.59 1.64
CA ALA A 244 -6.26 -4.79 2.00
C ALA A 244 -7.21 -5.84 2.63
N GLY A 245 -6.97 -7.11 2.30
CA GLY A 245 -7.73 -8.26 2.76
C GLY A 245 -9.00 -8.56 1.96
N ILE A 246 -9.50 -7.62 1.14
CA ILE A 246 -10.69 -7.82 0.30
C ILE A 246 -10.39 -7.38 -1.13
N LYS A 247 -9.93 -8.34 -1.93
CA LYS A 247 -9.58 -8.12 -3.33
C LYS A 247 -10.74 -7.59 -4.15
N GLY A 248 -10.47 -6.57 -4.96
CA GLY A 248 -11.43 -5.92 -5.85
C GLY A 248 -12.30 -4.85 -5.19
N MET A 249 -11.99 -4.48 -3.94
CA MET A 249 -12.64 -3.38 -3.24
C MET A 249 -11.77 -2.14 -3.28
N PHE A 250 -12.33 -1.03 -3.78
CA PHE A 250 -11.61 0.23 -3.90
C PHE A 250 -12.44 1.38 -3.32
N LEU A 251 -11.73 2.36 -2.77
CA LEU A 251 -12.26 3.67 -2.36
C LEU A 251 -11.63 4.73 -3.25
N ALA A 252 -12.41 5.66 -3.80
CA ALA A 252 -11.91 6.71 -4.67
C ALA A 252 -12.55 8.06 -4.37
N ASN A 253 -11.77 9.14 -4.44
CA ASN A 253 -12.31 10.50 -4.36
C ASN A 253 -12.60 11.03 -5.75
N ARG A 254 -13.87 11.28 -6.04
CA ARG A 254 -14.34 11.79 -7.33
C ARG A 254 -14.66 13.28 -7.22
N LYS A 255 -14.19 14.09 -8.17
CA LYS A 255 -14.50 15.52 -8.31
C LYS A 255 -15.66 15.71 -9.29
N MET A 256 -16.80 16.21 -8.80
CA MET A 256 -17.96 16.59 -9.61
C MET A 256 -18.38 18.02 -9.24
N ASP A 257 -18.51 18.91 -10.23
CA ASP A 257 -18.95 20.31 -10.02
C ASP A 257 -18.17 21.05 -8.91
N SER A 258 -16.86 20.79 -8.83
CA SER A 258 -15.92 21.27 -7.79
C SER A 258 -16.07 20.63 -6.41
N GLN A 259 -17.05 19.76 -6.19
CA GLN A 259 -17.21 18.99 -4.96
C GLN A 259 -16.46 17.68 -5.05
N VAL A 260 -15.70 17.34 -4.01
CA VAL A 260 -15.01 16.06 -3.90
C VAL A 260 -15.84 15.11 -3.04
N LYS A 261 -16.24 13.97 -3.60
CA LYS A 261 -17.03 12.95 -2.91
C LYS A 261 -16.35 11.58 -2.99
N THR A 262 -16.23 10.93 -1.83
CA THR A 262 -15.70 9.56 -1.72
C THR A 262 -16.73 8.53 -2.17
N HIS A 263 -16.30 7.62 -3.04
CA HIS A 263 -17.07 6.49 -3.53
C HIS A 263 -16.38 5.18 -3.19
N ILE A 264 -17.16 4.11 -3.03
CA ILE A 264 -16.70 2.74 -2.80
C ILE A 264 -17.21 1.82 -3.91
N THR A 265 -16.39 0.86 -4.30
CA THR A 265 -16.77 -0.24 -5.20
C THR A 265 -16.39 -1.57 -4.55
N TYR A 266 -17.21 -2.60 -4.77
CA TYR A 266 -16.98 -3.97 -4.31
C TYR A 266 -16.73 -4.95 -5.46
N ASN A 267 -16.80 -4.46 -6.70
CA ASN A 267 -16.73 -5.24 -7.94
C ASN A 267 -15.72 -4.64 -8.92
N ARG A 268 -14.54 -4.30 -8.41
CA ARG A 268 -13.39 -3.83 -9.19
C ARG A 268 -13.65 -2.60 -10.04
N GLY A 269 -14.53 -1.71 -9.60
CA GLY A 269 -14.79 -0.44 -10.27
C GLY A 269 -15.88 -0.48 -11.34
N ARG A 270 -16.64 -1.57 -11.45
CA ARG A 270 -17.84 -1.59 -12.30
C ARG A 270 -18.95 -0.69 -11.72
N ASP A 271 -19.32 -0.91 -10.46
CA ASP A 271 -20.33 -0.12 -9.77
C ASP A 271 -19.72 0.63 -8.59
N TRP A 272 -20.07 1.90 -8.47
CA TRP A 272 -19.61 2.80 -7.41
C TRP A 272 -20.79 3.35 -6.64
N SER A 273 -20.67 3.43 -5.32
CA SER A 273 -21.68 4.02 -4.44
C SER A 273 -21.04 5.00 -3.46
N LEU A 274 -21.83 5.98 -3.00
CA LEU A 274 -21.43 6.89 -1.95
C LEU A 274 -21.39 6.16 -0.60
N LEU A 275 -20.52 6.62 0.30
CA LEU A 275 -20.45 6.09 1.66
C LEU A 275 -21.61 6.61 2.50
N GLN A 276 -22.33 5.69 3.15
CA GLN A 276 -23.37 6.04 4.12
C GLN A 276 -22.72 6.64 5.38
N ALA A 277 -23.18 7.82 5.78
CA ALA A 277 -22.74 8.44 7.02
C ALA A 277 -23.24 7.64 8.25
N PRO A 278 -22.47 7.62 9.36
CA PRO A 278 -22.92 7.01 10.60
C PRO A 278 -24.21 7.66 11.09
N GLY A 279 -25.14 6.86 11.63
CA GLY A 279 -26.40 7.38 12.16
C GLY A 279 -26.28 8.10 13.50
N LYS A 280 -25.13 7.98 14.19
CA LYS A 280 -24.88 8.60 15.49
C LYS A 280 -23.46 9.13 15.60
N ASP A 281 -23.30 10.24 16.32
CA ASP A 281 -22.01 10.81 16.69
C ASP A 281 -21.39 10.09 17.92
N LEU A 282 -20.19 10.50 18.33
CA LEU A 282 -19.50 9.98 19.52
C LEU A 282 -20.28 10.15 20.83
N ARG A 283 -21.17 11.14 20.89
CA ARG A 283 -21.99 11.46 22.07
C ARG A 283 -23.33 10.72 22.05
N GLY A 284 -23.61 9.98 20.97
CA GLY A 284 -24.86 9.26 20.76
C GLY A 284 -26.00 10.11 20.18
N ASN A 285 -25.74 11.36 19.78
CA ASN A 285 -26.72 12.19 19.09
C ASN A 285 -26.94 11.66 17.67
N SER A 286 -28.18 11.77 17.18
CA SER A 286 -28.51 11.35 15.81
C SER A 286 -27.87 12.29 14.80
N ILE A 287 -27.17 11.74 13.81
CA ILE A 287 -26.67 12.48 12.66
C ILE A 287 -27.71 12.34 11.54
N HIS A 288 -28.24 13.46 11.05
CA HIS A 288 -29.15 13.48 9.91
C HIS A 288 -28.38 13.81 8.64
N CYS A 289 -27.96 12.78 7.92
CA CYS A 289 -27.17 12.88 6.70
C CYS A 289 -27.68 11.81 5.71
N GLU A 290 -28.35 12.27 4.65
CA GLU A 290 -29.02 11.40 3.69
C GLU A 290 -28.41 11.53 2.29
N LEU A 291 -28.20 10.37 1.66
CA LEU A 291 -27.75 10.27 0.29
C LEU A 291 -28.81 10.81 -0.69
N PRO A 292 -28.41 11.43 -1.82
CA PRO A 292 -27.04 11.66 -2.30
C PRO A 292 -26.44 13.02 -1.90
N TYR A 293 -27.17 13.82 -1.13
CA TYR A 293 -26.79 15.20 -0.80
C TYR A 293 -25.75 15.27 0.31
N CYS A 294 -25.81 14.34 1.26
CA CYS A 294 -24.87 14.22 2.35
C CYS A 294 -24.36 12.78 2.46
N SER A 295 -23.06 12.62 2.61
CA SER A 295 -22.38 11.32 2.72
C SER A 295 -21.14 11.42 3.61
N LEU A 296 -20.54 10.28 3.93
CA LEU A 296 -19.20 10.24 4.52
C LEU A 296 -18.13 10.42 3.44
N HIS A 297 -17.13 11.23 3.73
CA HIS A 297 -16.00 11.50 2.84
C HIS A 297 -14.69 11.25 3.58
N LEU A 298 -13.73 10.59 2.93
CA LEU A 298 -12.50 10.11 3.54
C LEU A 298 -11.28 10.71 2.85
N HIS A 299 -10.26 11.01 3.65
CA HIS A 299 -8.93 11.34 3.17
C HIS A 299 -8.21 10.03 2.82
N LEU A 300 -8.03 9.74 1.54
CA LEU A 300 -7.50 8.46 1.05
C LEU A 300 -5.97 8.41 0.96
N HIS A 301 -5.30 9.52 1.29
CA HIS A 301 -3.84 9.60 1.22
C HIS A 301 -3.17 8.76 2.32
N VAL A 302 -2.29 7.85 1.90
CA VAL A 302 -1.46 7.04 2.80
C VAL A 302 -0.16 7.81 3.09
N SER A 303 0.21 7.90 4.37
CA SER A 303 1.47 8.56 4.75
C SER A 303 2.66 7.76 4.23
N ALA A 304 3.59 8.42 3.57
CA ALA A 304 4.89 7.83 3.22
C ALA A 304 5.79 7.62 4.48
N ASN A 305 5.48 8.29 5.58
CA ASN A 305 6.19 8.15 6.84
C ASN A 305 5.58 6.99 7.67
N PRO A 306 6.30 5.87 7.88
CA PRO A 306 5.82 4.69 8.60
C PRO A 306 5.69 4.91 10.11
N TYR A 307 6.30 5.96 10.65
CA TYR A 307 6.22 6.31 12.07
C TYR A 307 4.90 7.03 12.40
N THR A 308 4.21 7.50 11.37
CA THR A 308 2.90 8.14 11.45
C THR A 308 1.84 7.22 10.83
N SER A 309 0.70 7.07 11.49
CA SER A 309 -0.46 6.46 10.84
C SER A 309 -0.94 7.39 9.72
N GLY A 310 -1.15 6.85 8.53
CA GLY A 310 -1.80 7.57 7.43
C GLY A 310 -3.27 7.90 7.73
N ASN A 311 -3.90 8.63 6.81
CA ASN A 311 -5.30 9.02 6.94
C ASN A 311 -6.25 7.83 6.74
N ILE A 312 -5.82 6.76 6.09
CA ILE A 312 -6.59 5.54 5.91
C ILE A 312 -5.69 4.31 6.13
N ALA A 313 -6.22 3.29 6.78
CA ALA A 313 -5.52 2.05 7.05
C ALA A 313 -6.46 0.83 7.02
N SER A 314 -6.02 -0.20 6.30
CA SER A 314 -6.57 -1.55 6.27
C SER A 314 -5.41 -2.56 6.20
N ARG A 315 -5.64 -3.81 6.60
CA ARG A 315 -4.61 -4.87 6.62
C ARG A 315 -5.18 -6.17 6.07
N ASP A 316 -4.36 -6.92 5.32
CA ASP A 316 -4.72 -8.25 4.82
C ASP A 316 -5.04 -9.24 5.94
N SER A 317 -4.39 -9.05 7.09
CA SER A 317 -4.59 -9.85 8.29
C SER A 317 -5.95 -9.59 8.97
N ALA A 318 -6.56 -8.42 8.73
CA ALA A 318 -7.77 -7.94 9.39
C ALA A 318 -8.87 -7.53 8.38
N PRO A 319 -9.32 -8.43 7.49
CA PRO A 319 -10.23 -8.09 6.41
C PRO A 319 -11.56 -7.56 6.94
N GLY A 320 -12.01 -6.48 6.30
CA GLY A 320 -13.26 -5.79 6.62
C GLY A 320 -13.11 -4.68 7.66
N ILE A 321 -11.98 -4.60 8.38
CA ILE A 321 -11.67 -3.46 9.25
C ILE A 321 -10.98 -2.38 8.42
N ILE A 322 -11.62 -1.22 8.33
CA ILE A 322 -11.09 -0.02 7.65
C ILE A 322 -11.16 1.13 8.66
N VAL A 323 -10.04 1.78 8.91
CA VAL A 323 -9.98 2.98 9.73
C VAL A 323 -9.59 4.14 8.83
N ALA A 324 -10.34 5.24 8.88
CA ALA A 324 -10.08 6.39 8.04
C ALA A 324 -10.47 7.72 8.69
N SER A 325 -9.66 8.74 8.45
CA SER A 325 -9.91 10.14 8.77
C SER A 325 -10.76 10.78 7.66
N GLY A 326 -11.77 11.55 8.03
CA GLY A 326 -12.74 12.07 7.09
C GLY A 326 -13.69 13.10 7.66
N THR A 327 -14.67 13.50 6.85
CA THR A 327 -15.72 14.46 7.20
C THR A 327 -17.08 13.98 6.71
N ILE A 328 -18.14 14.43 7.36
CA ILE A 328 -19.53 14.15 6.96
C ILE A 328 -20.11 15.44 6.39
N GLY A 329 -20.70 15.38 5.20
CA GLY A 329 -21.28 16.56 4.58
C GLY A 329 -21.57 16.36 3.09
N ALA A 330 -21.64 17.47 2.38
CA ALA A 330 -21.83 17.47 0.93
C ALA A 330 -20.54 17.27 0.13
N GLU A 331 -19.38 17.51 0.75
CA GLU A 331 -18.06 17.35 0.13
C GLU A 331 -16.97 17.06 1.17
N LEU A 332 -15.81 16.57 0.71
CA LEU A 332 -14.62 16.37 1.53
C LEU A 332 -14.01 17.72 1.91
N THR A 333 -13.76 17.92 3.21
CA THR A 333 -13.14 19.14 3.75
C THR A 333 -11.89 18.82 4.56
N SER A 334 -10.97 19.78 4.62
CA SER A 334 -9.75 19.68 5.45
C SER A 334 -9.95 20.15 6.90
N THR A 335 -11.11 20.72 7.21
CA THR A 335 -11.47 21.18 8.56
C THR A 335 -12.41 20.19 9.24
N ASN A 336 -12.35 20.14 10.58
CA ASN A 336 -13.18 19.25 11.41
C ASN A 336 -13.05 17.77 11.04
N VAL A 337 -11.83 17.32 10.77
CA VAL A 337 -11.53 15.93 10.44
C VAL A 337 -11.73 15.04 11.66
N SER A 338 -12.57 14.03 11.52
CA SER A 338 -12.84 13.01 12.53
C SER A 338 -12.37 11.64 12.03
N VAL A 339 -12.13 10.72 12.95
CA VAL A 339 -11.73 9.35 12.62
C VAL A 339 -12.95 8.43 12.66
N TYR A 340 -13.10 7.61 11.63
CA TYR A 340 -14.16 6.63 11.46
C TYR A 340 -13.58 5.22 11.32
N VAL A 341 -14.37 4.23 11.74
CA VAL A 341 -14.08 2.81 11.55
C VAL A 341 -15.26 2.12 10.91
N ALA A 342 -14.97 1.22 9.97
CA ALA A 342 -15.89 0.21 9.48
C ALA A 342 -15.34 -1.18 9.85
N SER A 343 -16.19 -2.06 10.35
CA SER A 343 -15.87 -3.46 10.66
C SER A 343 -16.44 -4.43 9.62
N ASP A 344 -17.25 -3.95 8.69
CA ASP A 344 -17.98 -4.77 7.73
C ASP A 344 -17.67 -4.35 6.29
N ALA A 345 -16.40 -4.03 6.02
CA ALA A 345 -15.89 -3.64 4.70
C ALA A 345 -16.52 -2.36 4.13
N GLY A 346 -16.86 -1.40 5.00
CA GLY A 346 -17.35 -0.09 4.58
C GLY A 346 -18.86 -0.03 4.36
N ASN A 347 -19.62 -1.05 4.75
CA ASN A 347 -21.09 -0.99 4.74
C ASN A 347 -21.62 -0.11 5.88
N THR A 348 -21.05 -0.23 7.07
CA THR A 348 -21.44 0.53 8.27
C THR A 348 -20.24 1.24 8.87
N TRP A 349 -20.28 2.57 8.82
CA TRP A 349 -19.26 3.42 9.45
C TRP A 349 -19.70 3.87 10.84
N ARG A 350 -18.72 4.05 11.72
CA ARG A 350 -18.90 4.63 13.07
C ARG A 350 -17.80 5.64 13.31
N GLN A 351 -18.16 6.79 13.90
CA GLN A 351 -17.17 7.74 14.37
C GLN A 351 -16.50 7.19 15.63
N ILE A 352 -15.17 7.31 15.75
CA ILE A 352 -14.40 6.86 16.92
C ILE A 352 -13.62 7.99 17.63
N PHE A 353 -13.21 9.04 16.91
CA PHE A 353 -12.55 10.22 17.49
C PHE A 353 -12.89 11.51 16.73
N ASP A 354 -12.96 12.65 17.44
CA ASP A 354 -13.21 13.99 16.86
C ASP A 354 -11.92 14.68 16.32
N GLU A 355 -10.75 14.13 16.67
CA GLU A 355 -9.44 14.66 16.30
C GLU A 355 -8.63 13.57 15.58
N GLU A 356 -7.44 13.92 15.10
CA GLU A 356 -6.54 12.97 14.45
C GLU A 356 -5.92 11.98 15.45
N TYR A 357 -6.12 10.69 15.17
CA TYR A 357 -5.52 9.59 15.91
C TYR A 357 -4.82 8.64 14.95
N ALA A 358 -3.64 8.19 15.35
CA ALA A 358 -2.95 7.08 14.72
C ALA A 358 -3.51 5.76 15.24
N VAL A 359 -3.96 4.88 14.34
CA VAL A 359 -4.55 3.58 14.71
C VAL A 359 -3.68 2.44 14.21
N LEU A 360 -3.31 1.55 15.14
CA LEU A 360 -2.45 0.39 14.91
C LEU A 360 -3.23 -0.89 15.14
N TYR A 361 -2.97 -1.88 14.31
CA TYR A 361 -3.55 -3.22 14.37
C TYR A 361 -2.62 -4.12 15.18
N LEU A 362 -3.14 -4.72 16.24
CA LEU A 362 -2.45 -5.73 17.04
C LEU A 362 -3.02 -7.11 16.76
N ASP A 363 -2.17 -8.14 16.83
CA ASP A 363 -2.53 -9.55 16.64
C ASP A 363 -3.48 -9.73 15.46
N GLN A 364 -3.05 -9.41 14.24
CA GLN A 364 -3.87 -9.51 13.02
C GLN A 364 -5.25 -8.80 13.09
N GLY A 365 -5.40 -7.76 13.92
CA GLY A 365 -6.68 -7.06 14.11
C GLY A 365 -7.54 -7.58 15.26
N GLY A 366 -7.01 -8.46 16.12
CA GLY A 366 -7.66 -8.87 17.37
C GLY A 366 -7.81 -7.73 18.37
N ALA A 367 -6.96 -6.69 18.28
CA ALA A 367 -7.16 -5.42 18.96
C ALA A 367 -6.71 -4.24 18.12
N LEU A 368 -7.29 -3.07 18.41
CA LEU A 368 -6.91 -1.78 17.83
C LEU A 368 -6.35 -0.89 18.93
N VAL A 369 -5.20 -0.27 18.67
CA VAL A 369 -4.61 0.75 19.54
C VAL A 369 -4.70 2.10 18.84
N ALA A 370 -5.17 3.12 19.54
CA ALA A 370 -5.20 4.49 19.03
C ALA A 370 -4.37 5.43 19.90
N ILE A 371 -3.53 6.24 19.26
CA ILE A 371 -2.67 7.24 19.90
C ILE A 371 -2.95 8.59 19.25
N LYS A 372 -3.16 9.62 20.07
CA LYS A 372 -3.50 10.96 19.58
C LYS A 372 -2.32 11.55 18.82
N HIS A 373 -2.57 12.07 17.61
CA HIS A 373 -1.57 12.86 16.88
C HIS A 373 -1.66 14.32 17.35
N THR A 374 -0.67 14.79 18.11
CA THR A 374 -0.73 16.14 18.69
C THR A 374 0.67 16.67 18.99
N PRO A 375 0.92 17.98 18.84
CA PRO A 375 2.16 18.60 19.27
C PRO A 375 2.28 18.74 20.79
N LEU A 376 1.24 18.37 21.55
CA LEU A 376 1.23 18.43 23.01
C LEU A 376 1.69 17.10 23.63
N PRO A 377 2.33 17.12 24.80
CA PRO A 377 2.81 15.88 25.41
C PRO A 377 1.64 15.05 25.94
N ILE A 378 1.65 13.76 25.64
CA ILE A 378 0.60 12.80 26.02
C ILE A 378 1.18 11.66 26.85
N ARG A 379 0.31 11.00 27.63
CA ARG A 379 0.68 9.81 28.43
C ARG A 379 -0.31 8.67 28.32
N HIS A 380 -1.33 8.83 27.49
CA HIS A 380 -2.42 7.88 27.37
C HIS A 380 -2.55 7.37 25.94
N LEU A 381 -2.96 6.11 25.84
CA LEU A 381 -3.39 5.47 24.61
C LEU A 381 -4.80 4.91 24.80
N TRP A 382 -5.47 4.62 23.69
CA TRP A 382 -6.75 3.95 23.67
C TRP A 382 -6.61 2.55 23.10
N LEU A 383 -7.38 1.60 23.65
CA LEU A 383 -7.35 0.20 23.24
C LEU A 383 -8.80 -0.31 23.08
N SER A 384 -9.06 -0.98 21.96
CA SER A 384 -10.33 -1.64 21.64
C SER A 384 -10.08 -3.11 21.29
N PHE A 385 -10.95 -3.99 21.75
CA PHE A 385 -10.93 -5.44 21.47
C PHE A 385 -12.17 -5.90 20.68
N ASP A 386 -13.00 -4.96 20.27
CA ASP A 386 -14.31 -5.19 19.67
C ASP A 386 -14.45 -4.46 18.33
N GLU A 387 -13.34 -4.41 17.57
CA GLU A 387 -13.24 -3.80 16.25
C GLU A 387 -13.59 -2.29 16.25
N GLY A 388 -13.23 -1.58 17.31
CA GLY A 388 -13.41 -0.13 17.43
C GLY A 388 -14.76 0.31 17.99
N GLN A 389 -15.59 -0.60 18.50
CA GLN A 389 -16.90 -0.26 19.07
C GLN A 389 -16.80 0.38 20.46
N GLN A 390 -15.89 -0.13 21.30
CA GLN A 390 -15.60 0.43 22.62
C GLN A 390 -14.10 0.63 22.81
N TRP A 391 -13.75 1.80 23.35
CA TRP A 391 -12.37 2.19 23.59
C TRP A 391 -12.13 2.39 25.08
N LYS A 392 -11.03 1.82 25.58
CA LYS A 392 -10.57 1.99 26.97
C LYS A 392 -9.26 2.74 26.99
N LYS A 393 -9.15 3.71 27.90
CA LYS A 393 -7.98 4.57 28.06
C LYS A 393 -6.98 3.95 29.04
N TYR A 394 -5.72 3.88 28.65
CA TYR A 394 -4.61 3.35 29.47
C TYR A 394 -3.46 4.35 29.52
N SER A 395 -2.75 4.42 30.66
CA SER A 395 -1.53 5.23 30.79
C SER A 395 -0.32 4.38 30.40
N PHE A 396 0.45 4.79 29.40
CA PHE A 396 1.66 4.07 28.99
C PHE A 396 2.94 4.58 29.66
N THR A 397 2.88 5.77 30.25
CA THR A 397 3.99 6.39 30.98
C THR A 397 3.45 7.20 32.16
N ASN A 398 4.29 7.44 33.16
CA ASN A 398 3.96 8.31 34.29
C ASN A 398 4.09 9.79 33.92
N THR A 399 5.11 10.14 33.13
CA THR A 399 5.42 11.50 32.68
C THR A 399 4.99 11.68 31.23
N PRO A 400 4.21 12.73 30.89
CA PRO A 400 3.84 13.02 29.51
C PRO A 400 5.05 13.12 28.57
N LEU A 401 4.91 12.55 27.38
CA LEU A 401 5.92 12.48 26.33
C LEU A 401 5.40 13.20 25.08
N PHE A 402 6.24 13.98 24.42
CA PHE A 402 6.00 14.39 23.03
C PHE A 402 6.25 13.16 22.16
N VAL A 403 5.19 12.63 21.54
CA VAL A 403 5.26 11.41 20.74
C VAL A 403 5.64 11.77 19.31
N ASP A 404 6.83 11.34 18.88
CA ASP A 404 7.30 11.56 17.51
C ASP A 404 6.87 10.42 16.58
N GLY A 405 6.67 9.22 17.12
CA GLY A 405 6.18 8.10 16.33
C GLY A 405 5.88 6.84 17.14
N VAL A 406 5.21 5.90 16.45
CA VAL A 406 4.81 4.62 17.02
C VAL A 406 5.08 3.51 16.04
N LEU A 407 5.64 2.40 16.54
CA LEU A 407 5.97 1.22 15.75
C LEU A 407 5.36 -0.03 16.38
N GLY A 408 4.74 -0.86 15.56
CA GLY A 408 4.46 -2.25 15.91
C GLY A 408 5.64 -3.13 15.55
N GLU A 409 5.84 -4.22 16.28
CA GLU A 409 6.74 -5.29 15.85
C GLU A 409 6.40 -5.73 14.41
N PRO A 410 7.36 -5.86 13.50
CA PRO A 410 7.08 -6.34 12.15
C PRO A 410 6.64 -7.81 12.18
N GLY A 411 5.64 -8.15 11.39
CA GLY A 411 5.11 -9.51 11.27
C GLY A 411 3.61 -9.58 11.49
N GLU A 412 3.08 -10.80 11.51
CA GLU A 412 1.64 -11.03 11.62
C GLU A 412 1.14 -11.03 13.08
N GLU A 413 1.96 -11.49 14.03
CA GLU A 413 1.62 -11.60 15.46
C GLU A 413 2.11 -10.35 16.23
N THR A 414 1.71 -9.14 15.80
CA THR A 414 2.15 -7.89 16.41
C THR A 414 1.59 -7.71 17.82
N LEU A 415 2.37 -8.07 18.84
CA LEU A 415 1.98 -7.98 20.26
C LEU A 415 2.84 -7.02 21.06
N ILE A 416 3.89 -6.47 20.43
CA ILE A 416 4.77 -5.47 21.02
C ILE A 416 4.62 -4.18 20.23
N MET A 417 4.42 -3.09 20.96
CA MET A 417 4.40 -1.75 20.40
C MET A 417 5.46 -0.90 21.08
N THR A 418 6.19 -0.12 20.29
CA THR A 418 7.21 0.81 20.76
C THR A 418 6.78 2.22 20.41
N ILE A 419 6.63 3.06 21.43
CA ILE A 419 6.41 4.50 21.28
C ILE A 419 7.75 5.17 21.50
N PHE A 420 8.14 6.09 20.61
CA PHE A 420 9.36 6.87 20.78
C PHE A 420 9.06 8.37 20.74
N GLY A 421 9.85 9.12 21.49
CA GLY A 421 9.68 10.55 21.61
C GLY A 421 10.60 11.17 22.64
N HIS A 422 10.22 12.33 23.16
CA HIS A 422 11.04 13.08 24.10
C HIS A 422 10.20 13.75 25.19
N VAL A 423 10.78 13.95 26.38
CA VAL A 423 10.09 14.65 27.50
C VAL A 423 10.05 16.16 27.26
N SER A 424 11.09 16.69 26.63
CA SER A 424 11.23 18.08 26.22
C SER A 424 12.10 18.14 24.97
N HIS A 425 11.98 19.17 24.15
CA HIS A 425 12.77 19.33 22.91
C HIS A 425 14.29 19.38 23.12
N ARG A 426 14.76 19.47 24.37
CA ARG A 426 16.20 19.42 24.73
C ARG A 426 16.59 18.13 25.45
N SER A 427 15.64 17.22 25.67
CA SER A 427 15.88 15.96 26.35
C SER A 427 16.33 14.88 25.37
N GLU A 428 16.98 13.87 25.91
CA GLU A 428 17.28 12.65 25.16
C GLU A 428 16.00 11.91 24.74
N TRP A 429 16.13 11.11 23.69
CA TRP A 429 15.08 10.22 23.21
C TRP A 429 14.68 9.21 24.29
N GLN A 430 13.39 8.96 24.41
CA GLN A 430 12.82 7.92 25.24
C GLN A 430 12.03 6.94 24.39
N LEU A 431 12.22 5.65 24.69
CA LEU A 431 11.48 4.56 24.07
C LEU A 431 10.64 3.87 25.14
N VAL A 432 9.34 3.77 24.89
CA VAL A 432 8.39 3.05 25.74
C VAL A 432 7.95 1.80 24.99
N LYS A 433 8.42 0.64 25.45
CA LYS A 433 7.98 -0.67 24.97
C LYS A 433 6.75 -1.12 25.75
N ILE A 434 5.68 -1.40 25.03
CA ILE A 434 4.42 -1.94 25.57
C ILE A 434 4.26 -3.38 25.10
N ASP A 435 4.05 -4.28 26.06
CA ASP A 435 3.90 -5.71 25.81
C ASP A 435 2.47 -6.17 26.08
N PHE A 436 1.74 -6.47 25.01
CA PHE A 436 0.35 -6.91 25.07
C PHE A 436 0.18 -8.42 25.31
N ARG A 437 1.27 -9.20 25.37
CA ARG A 437 1.22 -10.67 25.60
C ARG A 437 0.55 -11.05 26.92
N SER A 438 0.60 -10.15 27.91
CA SER A 438 -0.11 -10.33 29.19
C SER A 438 -1.65 -10.36 29.04
N ILE A 439 -2.18 -9.70 28.00
CA ILE A 439 -3.63 -9.66 27.70
C ILE A 439 -4.02 -10.86 26.82
N PHE A 440 -3.16 -11.22 25.86
CA PHE A 440 -3.34 -12.36 24.97
C PHE A 440 -2.58 -13.59 25.50
N ASN A 441 -3.05 -14.14 26.62
CA ASN A 441 -2.32 -15.15 27.39
C ASN A 441 -2.43 -16.59 26.87
N ARG A 442 -3.22 -16.84 25.82
CA ARG A 442 -3.44 -18.17 25.22
C ARG A 442 -3.59 -18.08 23.71
N ARG A 443 -3.41 -19.19 23.01
CA ARG A 443 -3.76 -19.27 21.58
C ARG A 443 -5.27 -19.42 21.39
N CYS A 444 -5.77 -18.88 20.28
CA CYS A 444 -7.17 -19.00 19.91
C CYS A 444 -7.51 -20.43 19.48
N LYS A 445 -8.74 -20.83 19.80
CA LYS A 445 -9.37 -22.08 19.37
C LYS A 445 -10.53 -21.75 18.44
N GLU A 446 -11.03 -22.75 17.72
CA GLU A 446 -12.19 -22.60 16.81
C GLU A 446 -13.41 -21.96 17.48
N GLU A 447 -13.64 -22.22 18.77
CA GLU A 447 -14.73 -21.62 19.55
C GLU A 447 -14.61 -20.10 19.77
N ASP A 448 -13.41 -19.54 19.61
CA ASP A 448 -13.14 -18.12 19.79
C ASP A 448 -13.49 -17.29 18.56
N TYR A 449 -13.71 -17.93 17.42
CA TYR A 449 -14.00 -17.29 16.15
C TYR A 449 -15.50 -17.25 15.83
N GLN A 450 -15.89 -16.25 15.05
CA GLN A 450 -17.20 -16.12 14.43
C GLN A 450 -17.04 -15.93 12.92
N THR A 451 -18.01 -16.40 12.15
CA THR A 451 -18.03 -16.23 10.70
C THR A 451 -18.71 -14.93 10.33
N TRP A 452 -18.09 -14.15 9.45
CA TRP A 452 -18.65 -12.95 8.86
C TRP A 452 -18.75 -13.13 7.34
N HIS A 453 -19.93 -12.89 6.78
CA HIS A 453 -20.17 -12.97 5.35
C HIS A 453 -19.95 -11.61 4.73
N LEU A 454 -19.03 -11.54 3.75
CA LEU A 454 -18.86 -10.31 2.98
C LEU A 454 -20.12 -10.06 2.15
N HIS A 455 -20.63 -8.83 2.21
CA HIS A 455 -21.77 -8.41 1.41
C HIS A 455 -21.62 -6.95 0.98
N ASN A 456 -22.35 -6.56 -0.06
CA ASN A 456 -22.58 -5.17 -0.43
C ASN A 456 -24.07 -4.86 -0.21
N GLN A 457 -24.41 -4.10 0.83
CA GLN A 457 -25.80 -3.71 1.15
C GLN A 457 -26.79 -4.90 1.15
N GLY A 458 -26.37 -6.05 1.71
CA GLY A 458 -27.17 -7.27 1.78
C GLY A 458 -26.97 -8.26 0.61
N LYS A 459 -26.32 -7.86 -0.50
CA LYS A 459 -25.93 -8.78 -1.58
C LYS A 459 -24.66 -9.54 -1.20
N SER A 460 -24.76 -10.85 -0.99
CA SER A 460 -23.65 -11.71 -0.54
C SER A 460 -22.79 -12.29 -1.65
N CYS A 461 -23.25 -12.22 -2.90
CA CYS A 461 -22.46 -12.65 -4.04
C CYS A 461 -21.71 -11.46 -4.64
N LEU A 462 -20.38 -11.47 -4.53
CA LEU A 462 -19.52 -10.44 -5.09
C LEU A 462 -18.55 -11.11 -6.06
N MET A 463 -18.55 -10.64 -7.31
CA MET A 463 -17.72 -11.20 -8.39
C MET A 463 -17.92 -12.72 -8.56
N GLY A 464 -19.18 -13.17 -8.57
CA GLY A 464 -19.54 -14.58 -8.74
C GLY A 464 -19.17 -15.51 -7.56
N VAL A 465 -18.73 -14.98 -6.41
CA VAL A 465 -18.27 -15.81 -5.28
C VAL A 465 -18.82 -15.30 -3.94
N LYS A 466 -19.25 -16.24 -3.09
CA LYS A 466 -19.56 -15.96 -1.67
C LYS A 466 -18.28 -16.12 -0.83
N ARG A 467 -17.82 -15.02 -0.25
CA ARG A 467 -16.63 -14.98 0.62
C ARG A 467 -17.05 -14.94 2.08
N ILE A 468 -16.51 -15.87 2.88
CA ILE A 468 -16.71 -15.93 4.32
C ILE A 468 -15.37 -15.69 4.99
N TYR A 469 -15.34 -14.78 5.95
CA TYR A 469 -14.17 -14.50 6.75
C TYR A 469 -14.41 -14.98 8.18
N ARG A 470 -13.33 -15.39 8.84
CA ARG A 470 -13.34 -15.69 10.27
C ARG A 470 -12.83 -14.47 11.01
N LYS A 471 -13.58 -14.04 12.00
CA LYS A 471 -13.26 -12.92 12.87
C LYS A 471 -13.19 -13.38 14.31
N LEU A 472 -12.32 -12.76 15.10
CA LEU A 472 -12.27 -13.03 16.53
C LEU A 472 -13.54 -12.50 17.20
N LYS A 473 -14.15 -13.28 18.09
CA LYS A 473 -15.27 -12.77 18.89
C LYS A 473 -14.77 -11.65 19.81
N PRO A 474 -15.55 -10.56 19.99
CA PRO A 474 -15.18 -9.45 20.90
C PRO A 474 -14.88 -9.86 22.35
N SER A 475 -15.42 -10.99 22.81
CA SER A 475 -15.21 -11.52 24.16
C SER A 475 -13.94 -12.37 24.30
N SER A 476 -13.32 -12.77 23.17
CA SER A 476 -12.16 -13.66 23.14
C SER A 476 -10.87 -12.84 23.18
N ARG A 477 -9.97 -13.20 24.10
CA ARG A 477 -8.64 -12.59 24.24
C ARG A 477 -7.59 -13.67 24.10
N CYS A 478 -7.14 -13.89 22.88
CA CYS A 478 -6.20 -14.94 22.54
C CYS A 478 -5.39 -14.53 21.31
N VAL A 479 -4.21 -15.12 21.14
CA VAL A 479 -3.34 -14.90 19.98
C VAL A 479 -3.84 -15.77 18.83
N MET A 480 -4.15 -15.17 17.68
CA MET A 480 -4.72 -15.90 16.53
C MET A 480 -3.75 -16.90 15.89
N GLY A 481 -2.46 -16.57 15.84
CA GLY A 481 -1.42 -17.48 15.36
C GLY A 481 -1.26 -17.56 13.83
N LYS A 482 -0.07 -17.94 13.36
CA LYS A 482 0.33 -18.02 11.93
C LYS A 482 -0.48 -18.95 11.00
N THR A 483 -1.31 -19.86 11.51
CA THR A 483 -1.81 -21.01 10.73
C THR A 483 -3.27 -20.92 10.28
N TYR A 484 -4.00 -19.86 10.65
CA TYR A 484 -5.43 -19.77 10.37
C TYR A 484 -5.71 -18.93 9.13
N SER A 485 -6.23 -19.57 8.07
CA SER A 485 -6.71 -18.90 6.86
C SER A 485 -7.88 -17.98 7.22
N VAL A 486 -7.64 -16.68 7.19
CA VAL A 486 -8.62 -15.63 7.54
C VAL A 486 -9.85 -15.67 6.62
N SER A 487 -9.66 -16.13 5.37
CA SER A 487 -10.71 -16.30 4.37
C SER A 487 -11.02 -17.77 4.08
N MET A 488 -12.30 -18.11 4.07
CA MET A 488 -12.84 -19.34 3.49
C MET A 488 -13.84 -18.98 2.38
N THR A 489 -13.60 -19.47 1.17
CA THR A 489 -14.58 -19.37 0.08
C THR A 489 -15.63 -20.46 0.24
N SER A 490 -16.91 -20.09 0.36
CA SER A 490 -17.97 -21.09 0.57
C SER A 490 -18.47 -21.74 -0.72
N GLY A 491 -18.27 -21.08 -1.87
CA GLY A 491 -18.65 -21.61 -3.19
C GLY A 491 -18.97 -20.52 -4.23
N PRO A 492 -19.01 -20.89 -5.52
CA PRO A 492 -19.43 -20.00 -6.60
C PRO A 492 -20.93 -19.69 -6.52
N CYS A 493 -21.33 -18.58 -7.12
CA CYS A 493 -22.73 -18.22 -7.32
C CYS A 493 -23.16 -18.49 -8.76
N ASP A 494 -24.48 -18.54 -8.97
CA ASP A 494 -25.04 -18.43 -10.32
C ASP A 494 -24.79 -17.01 -10.88
N CYS A 495 -24.43 -16.94 -12.17
CA CYS A 495 -24.15 -15.68 -12.83
C CYS A 495 -25.43 -14.83 -12.97
N THR A 496 -25.28 -13.54 -12.74
CA THR A 496 -26.33 -12.52 -12.92
C THR A 496 -25.91 -11.50 -13.97
N GLU A 497 -26.83 -10.65 -14.43
CA GLU A 497 -26.50 -9.53 -15.34
C GLU A 497 -25.40 -8.61 -14.77
N ALA A 498 -25.33 -8.48 -13.44
CA ALA A 498 -24.32 -7.72 -12.72
C ALA A 498 -22.91 -8.35 -12.73
N ASP A 499 -22.72 -9.52 -13.37
CA ASP A 499 -21.43 -10.17 -13.54
C ASP A 499 -20.85 -10.00 -14.97
N PHE A 500 -21.61 -9.43 -15.92
CA PHE A 500 -21.18 -9.20 -17.32
C PHE A 500 -20.96 -7.72 -17.64
N GLU A 501 -19.85 -7.39 -18.31
CA GLU A 501 -19.47 -6.01 -18.70
C GLU A 501 -19.46 -5.80 -20.22
#